data_AF-A0A6N7Q6C1-F1
#
_entry.id   AF-A0A6N7Q6C1-F1
#
_cell.length_a   1.000
_cell.length_b   1.000
_cell.length_c   1.000
_cell.angle_alpha   90.00
_cell.angle_beta   90.00
_cell.angle_gamma   90.00
#
_symmetry.space_group_name_H-M   'P 1'
#
loop_
_entity.id
_entity.type
_entity.pdbx_description
1 polymer ?
#
loop_
_entity_poly.entity_id
_entity_poly.type
_entity_poly.pdbx_seq_one_letter_code
_entity_poly.pdbx_strand_id
1 'polypeptide(L)'
;MSRERLEVPCHGLVLILSKRDSAVPGVGTVWVLELYRRGPAHSIQVVGIVGRYGDAPRFVAPDPEYPHSTHCVWLGSSCVDVPKRSWLKLKAQCEQIDTRQSVTA
;
A
#
# COMPACT_ATOMS: atom_id res chain seq x y z
N MET A 1 -10.54 -8.97 13.55
CA MET A 1 -9.20 -8.36 13.71
C MET A 1 -9.20 -7.01 12.98
N SER A 2 -8.51 -6.01 13.52
CA SER A 2 -8.57 -4.63 13.02
C SER A 2 -8.02 -4.52 11.59
N ARG A 3 -8.84 -4.04 10.66
CA ARG A 3 -8.41 -3.69 9.30
C ARG A 3 -7.47 -2.50 9.38
N GLU A 4 -6.17 -2.75 9.29
CA GLU A 4 -5.19 -1.67 9.19
C GLU A 4 -5.29 -1.07 7.79
N ARG A 5 -5.70 0.20 7.74
CA ARG A 5 -5.94 0.95 6.50
C ARG A 5 -5.17 2.26 6.58
N LEU A 6 -4.17 2.39 5.73
CA LEU A 6 -3.33 3.57 5.60
C LEU A 6 -3.71 4.33 4.34
N GLU A 7 -4.06 5.60 4.49
CA GLU A 7 -4.53 6.45 3.39
C GLU A 7 -3.60 7.66 3.20
N VAL A 8 -3.22 7.91 1.94
CA VAL A 8 -2.38 9.03 1.54
C VAL A 8 -2.81 9.64 0.20
N PRO A 9 -2.59 10.94 -0.03
CA PRO A 9 -2.74 11.56 -1.35
C PRO A 9 -1.76 10.97 -2.37
N CYS A 10 -2.19 10.79 -3.62
CA CYS A 10 -1.38 10.19 -4.68
C CYS A 10 -1.73 10.79 -6.05
N HIS A 11 -0.95 11.76 -6.54
CA HIS A 11 -1.13 12.38 -7.88
C HIS A 11 -2.58 12.83 -8.20
N GLY A 12 -3.24 13.50 -7.26
CA GLY A 12 -4.65 13.92 -7.42
C GLY A 12 -5.69 12.82 -7.14
N LEU A 13 -5.22 11.61 -6.84
CA LEU A 13 -6.00 10.47 -6.38
C LEU A 13 -5.72 10.20 -4.89
N VAL A 14 -6.33 9.15 -4.37
CA VAL A 14 -6.13 8.64 -3.02
C VAL A 14 -5.60 7.22 -3.10
N LEU A 15 -4.41 7.01 -2.55
CA LEU A 15 -3.83 5.67 -2.42
C LEU A 15 -4.12 5.14 -1.02
N ILE A 16 -4.55 3.89 -0.98
CA ILE A 16 -4.87 3.19 0.25
C ILE A 16 -4.10 1.88 0.27
N LEU A 17 -3.28 1.70 1.30
CA LEU A 17 -2.61 0.46 1.60
C LEU A 17 -3.31 -0.18 2.80
N SER A 18 -3.75 -1.43 2.67
CA SER A 18 -4.44 -2.12 3.77
C SER A 18 -4.03 -3.57 3.90
N LYS A 19 -4.06 -4.05 5.15
CA LYS A 19 -3.89 -5.47 5.49
C LYS A 19 -5.27 -6.02 5.88
N ARG A 20 -5.76 -7.04 5.16
CA ARG A 20 -7.10 -7.61 5.38
C ARG A 20 -7.11 -9.12 5.18
N ASP A 21 -8.05 -9.81 5.82
CA ASP A 21 -8.22 -11.24 5.63
C ASP A 21 -8.61 -11.55 4.19
N SER A 22 -7.99 -12.60 3.64
CA SER A 22 -8.32 -13.10 2.31
C SER A 22 -9.73 -13.66 2.33
N ALA A 23 -10.48 -13.39 1.25
CA ALA A 23 -11.77 -14.02 1.03
C ALA A 23 -11.64 -15.53 0.69
N VAL A 24 -10.43 -15.99 0.37
CA VAL A 24 -10.16 -17.39 0.07
C VAL A 24 -9.92 -18.16 1.38
N PRO A 25 -10.69 -19.22 1.66
CA PRO A 25 -10.52 -20.03 2.86
C PRO A 25 -9.09 -20.56 2.99
N GLY A 26 -8.52 -20.48 4.21
CA GLY A 26 -7.19 -21.00 4.52
C GLY A 26 -6.00 -20.12 4.10
N VAL A 27 -6.25 -18.98 3.43
CA VAL A 27 -5.18 -18.10 2.90
C VAL A 27 -4.75 -17.02 3.90
N GLY A 28 -5.38 -16.88 5.06
CA GLY A 28 -4.98 -15.91 6.08
C GLY A 28 -5.06 -14.45 5.59
N THR A 29 -4.18 -13.58 6.08
CA THR A 29 -4.22 -12.12 5.80
C THR A 29 -3.34 -11.74 4.60
N VAL A 30 -3.83 -10.82 3.77
CA VAL A 30 -3.14 -10.29 2.57
C VAL A 30 -3.06 -8.77 2.61
N TRP A 31 -2.03 -8.22 1.96
CA TRP A 31 -1.93 -6.78 1.70
C TRP A 31 -2.65 -6.42 0.41
N VAL A 32 -3.18 -5.19 0.36
CA VAL A 32 -3.91 -4.64 -0.79
C VAL A 32 -3.56 -3.17 -0.96
N LEU A 33 -3.22 -2.78 -2.19
CA LEU A 33 -3.09 -1.39 -2.63
C LEU A 33 -4.31 -1.02 -3.48
N GLU A 34 -5.00 0.06 -3.13
CA GLU A 34 -6.19 0.54 -3.81
C GLU A 34 -6.01 2.02 -4.17
N LEU A 35 -6.24 2.38 -5.43
CA LEU A 35 -6.19 3.76 -5.91
C LEU A 35 -7.59 4.24 -6.25
N TYR A 36 -8.02 5.33 -5.60
CA TYR A 36 -9.36 5.89 -5.76
C TYR A 36 -9.33 7.29 -6.33
N ARG A 37 -10.29 7.58 -7.20
CA ARG A 37 -10.67 8.95 -7.56
C ARG A 37 -11.82 9.39 -6.65
N ARG A 38 -11.64 10.50 -5.93
CA ARG A 38 -12.74 11.13 -5.18
C ARG A 38 -13.61 11.93 -6.15
N GLY A 39 -14.89 11.57 -6.24
CA GLY A 39 -15.92 12.35 -6.90
C GLY A 39 -16.75 13.16 -5.89
N PRO A 40 -17.69 14.00 -6.37
CA PRO A 40 -18.49 14.88 -5.51
C PRO A 40 -19.32 14.16 -4.44
N ALA A 41 -19.71 12.90 -4.67
CA ALA A 41 -20.58 12.14 -3.75
C ALA A 41 -20.14 10.69 -3.49
N HIS A 42 -19.06 10.22 -4.12
CA HIS A 42 -18.55 8.85 -3.94
C HIS A 42 -17.09 8.73 -4.38
N SER A 43 -16.42 7.67 -3.93
CA SER A 43 -15.10 7.28 -4.41
C SER A 43 -15.23 6.21 -5.48
N ILE A 44 -14.55 6.38 -6.60
CA ILE A 44 -14.46 5.40 -7.68
C ILE A 44 -13.11 4.70 -7.56
N GLN A 45 -13.10 3.37 -7.41
CA GLN A 45 -11.86 2.60 -7.46
C GLN A 45 -11.35 2.57 -8.89
N VAL A 46 -10.14 3.07 -9.12
CA VAL A 46 -9.49 3.07 -10.43
C VAL A 46 -8.62 1.83 -10.58
N VAL A 47 -7.90 1.46 -9.52
CA VAL A 47 -6.99 0.31 -9.50
C VAL A 47 -7.04 -0.41 -8.16
N GLY A 48 -6.95 -1.73 -8.17
CA GLY A 48 -6.71 -2.57 -7.01
C GLY A 48 -5.62 -3.60 -7.29
N ILE A 49 -4.58 -3.63 -6.46
CA ILE A 49 -3.50 -4.63 -6.49
C ILE A 49 -3.62 -5.44 -5.21
N VAL A 50 -3.81 -6.75 -5.34
CA VAL A 50 -3.91 -7.69 -4.22
C VAL A 50 -2.62 -8.50 -4.17
N GLY A 51 -1.94 -8.47 -3.04
CA GLY A 51 -0.75 -9.28 -2.80
C GLY A 51 -1.11 -10.74 -2.59
N ARG A 52 -0.13 -11.62 -2.76
CA ARG A 52 -0.27 -13.03 -2.36
C ARG A 52 -0.18 -13.17 -0.85
N TYR A 53 -0.49 -14.36 -0.35
CA TYR A 53 -0.27 -14.67 1.05
C TYR A 53 1.21 -14.51 1.41
N GLY A 54 1.47 -13.82 2.52
CA GLY A 54 2.83 -13.53 2.98
C GLY A 54 3.55 -12.40 2.24
N ASP A 55 3.01 -11.89 1.12
CA ASP A 55 3.59 -10.71 0.46
C ASP A 55 3.48 -9.50 1.38
N ALA A 56 4.57 -8.74 1.50
CA ALA A 56 4.59 -7.44 2.17
C ALA A 56 4.81 -6.30 1.16
N PRO A 57 4.26 -5.10 1.39
CA PRO A 57 4.52 -3.95 0.55
C PRO A 57 6.01 -3.58 0.60
N ARG A 58 6.65 -3.41 -0.56
CA ARG A 58 8.05 -2.99 -0.67
C ARG A 58 8.12 -1.53 -1.10
N PHE A 59 8.87 -0.74 -0.34
CA PHE A 59 9.04 0.69 -0.57
C PHE A 59 10.36 0.94 -1.29
N VAL A 60 10.29 1.31 -2.57
CA VAL A 60 11.46 1.55 -3.43
C VAL A 60 11.61 3.05 -3.64
N ALA A 61 12.79 3.59 -3.32
CA ALA A 61 13.14 4.97 -3.59
C ALA A 61 13.60 5.13 -5.05
N PRO A 62 13.58 6.36 -5.61
CA PRO A 62 14.13 6.64 -6.92
C PRO A 62 15.58 6.16 -7.02
N ASP A 63 15.91 5.56 -8.16
CA ASP A 63 17.27 5.19 -8.52
C ASP A 63 18.03 6.44 -9.01
N PRO A 64 19.16 6.82 -8.37
CA PRO A 64 19.93 8.00 -8.77
C PRO A 64 20.52 7.91 -10.17
N GLU A 65 20.69 6.70 -10.73
CA GLU A 65 21.20 6.50 -12.09
C GLU A 65 20.11 6.71 -13.16
N TYR A 66 18.82 6.72 -12.77
CA TYR A 66 17.69 6.85 -13.68
C TYR A 66 16.87 8.10 -13.37
N PRO A 67 16.98 9.18 -14.18
CA PRO A 67 16.39 10.50 -13.86
C PRO A 67 14.86 10.53 -13.85
N HIS A 68 14.20 9.51 -14.40
CA HIS A 68 12.74 9.37 -14.40
C HIS A 68 12.21 8.42 -13.33
N SER A 69 13.09 7.85 -12.50
CA SER A 69 12.65 6.99 -11.41
C SER A 69 11.87 7.79 -10.37
N THR A 70 10.82 7.18 -9.82
CA THR A 70 9.95 7.80 -8.82
C THR A 70 9.94 6.95 -7.55
N HIS A 71 9.30 7.45 -6.49
CA HIS A 71 9.12 6.64 -5.30
C HIS A 71 7.96 5.68 -5.57
N CYS A 72 8.17 4.38 -5.43
CA CYS A 72 7.16 3.37 -5.74
C CYS A 72 6.84 2.53 -4.51
N VAL A 73 5.58 2.09 -4.41
CA VAL A 73 5.17 1.03 -3.50
C VAL A 73 4.82 -0.20 -4.34
N TRP A 74 5.58 -1.27 -4.13
CA TRP A 74 5.43 -2.53 -4.82
C TRP A 74 4.62 -3.51 -3.97
N LEU A 75 3.76 -4.28 -4.63
CA LEU A 75 3.08 -5.42 -4.05
C LEU A 75 3.15 -6.57 -5.06
N GLY A 76 3.93 -7.60 -4.73
CA GLY A 76 4.34 -8.62 -5.68
C GLY A 76 5.11 -8.01 -6.86
N SER A 77 4.63 -8.26 -8.08
CA SER A 77 5.19 -7.78 -9.34
C SER A 77 4.56 -6.48 -9.87
N SER A 78 3.61 -5.89 -9.13
CA SER A 78 2.94 -4.65 -9.52
C SER A 78 3.35 -3.51 -8.59
N CYS A 79 3.32 -2.28 -9.10
CA CYS A 79 3.66 -1.10 -8.31
C CYS A 79 2.74 0.08 -8.59
N VAL A 80 2.77 1.03 -7.66
CA VAL A 80 2.16 2.35 -7.81
C VAL A 80 3.22 3.39 -7.50
N ASP A 81 3.35 4.37 -8.39
CA ASP A 81 4.16 5.56 -8.17
C ASP A 81 3.47 6.48 -7.16
N VAL A 82 4.24 6.97 -6.19
CA VAL A 82 3.72 7.70 -5.03
C VAL A 82 4.52 8.98 -4.82
N PRO A 83 3.88 10.11 -4.50
CA PRO A 83 4.60 11.32 -4.11
C PRO A 83 5.49 11.07 -2.87
N LYS A 84 6.73 11.58 -2.89
CA LYS A 84 7.73 11.38 -1.82
C LYS A 84 7.18 11.51 -0.40
N ARG A 85 6.38 12.55 -0.13
CA ARG A 85 5.80 12.80 1.20
C ARG A 85 4.83 11.68 1.62
N SER A 86 3.98 11.26 0.69
CA SER A 86 3.03 10.16 0.90
C SER A 86 3.76 8.82 1.05
N TRP A 87 4.81 8.61 0.27
CA TRP A 87 5.66 7.43 0.36
C TRP A 87 6.35 7.32 1.72
N LEU A 88 6.96 8.39 2.22
CA LEU A 88 7.60 8.42 3.54
C LEU A 88 6.60 8.12 4.65
N LYS A 89 5.39 8.70 4.55
CA LYS A 89 4.32 8.45 5.52
C LYS A 89 3.87 6.99 5.51
N LEU A 90 3.63 6.40 4.33
CA LEU A 90 3.25 5.00 4.23
C LEU A 90 4.34 4.07 4.76
N LYS A 91 5.60 4.31 4.38
CA LYS A 91 6.75 3.50 4.83
C LYS A 91 6.84 3.47 6.36
N ALA A 92 6.86 4.63 7.00
CA ALA A 92 6.94 4.73 8.45
C ALA A 92 5.76 4.06 9.16
N GLN A 93 4.54 4.19 8.61
CA GLN A 93 3.35 3.56 9.19
C GLN A 93 3.35 2.03 9.01
N CYS A 94 3.83 1.50 7.88
CA CYS A 94 3.98 0.07 7.67
C CYS A 94 5.04 -0.53 8.61
N GLU A 95 6.18 0.12 8.78
CA GLU A 95 7.23 -0.33 9.70
C GLU A 95 6.72 -0.41 11.16
N GLN A 96 5.86 0.53 11.56
CA GLN A 96 5.19 0.48 12.88
C GLN A 96 4.21 -0.68 13.03
N ILE A 97 3.49 -1.03 11.96
CA ILE A 97 2.56 -2.17 11.93
C ILE A 97 3.33 -3.47 12.16
N ASP A 98 4.42 -3.69 11.40
CA ASP A 98 5.23 -4.90 11.51
C ASP A 98 5.87 -5.02 12.90
N THR A 99 6.30 -3.89 13.48
CA THR A 99 6.88 -3.88 14.84
C THR A 99 5.86 -4.27 15.92
N ARG A 100 4.59 -3.85 15.80
CA ARG A 100 3.54 -4.21 16.77
C ARG A 100 3.19 -5.69 16.76
N GLN A 101 3.27 -6.33 15.60
CA GLN A 101 2.99 -7.77 15.46
C GLN A 101 4.12 -8.62 16.05
N SER A 102 5.38 -8.16 15.97
CA SER A 102 6.52 -8.86 16.57
C SER A 102 6.58 -8.80 18.10
N VAL A 103 5.91 -7.83 18.73
CA VAL A 103 5.89 -7.68 20.21
C VAL A 103 4.71 -8.44 20.85
N THR A 104 3.74 -8.89 20.05
CA THR A 104 2.56 -9.64 20.53
C THR A 104 2.61 -11.14 20.22
N ALA A 105 3.75 -11.63 19.70
CA ALA A 105 4.01 -13.05 19.43
C ALA A 105 4.80 -13.72 20.56
#